data_AF-A0A356LLV0-F1
#
_entry.id   AF-A0A356LLV0-F1
#
_cell.length_a   1.000
_cell.length_b   1.000
_cell.length_c   1.000
_cell.angle_alpha   90.00
_cell.angle_beta   90.00
_cell.angle_gamma   90.00
#
_symmetry.space_group_name_H-M   'P 1'
#
loop_
_entity.id
_entity.type
_entity.pdbx_description
1 polymer ?
#
loop_
_entity_poly.entity_id
_entity_poly.type
_entity_poly.pdbx_seq_one_letter_code
_entity_poly.pdbx_strand_id
1 'polypeptide(L)'
;MNTHYDVLIVNGDVVDGTGSARFTADVAILGERIAHIGDLSQATADKVIDASGLIVCPGFIDAHTHDDRLMLSDGDMAPKVSQGITTVIGGNCGISLAPMPRKIPDPVTPPLNLLDEQGGWFRFRSFAQYVSELSAHPAATNCAMLVGHSTLRVATMGDVTRAATESEISAMQELVVEAMEAGAIGVSTGLVYPPAVAAPTQEVIDVCAPLARYGGIYCTHMRDEGDRVIESLEESFLIGRQVGVPVVISHHKVVGVQNHGRSAETLAYIADHMTRQPICLDCYPYDASSTILSAKLVANSTRVTVTWSKGLTEMAGQDLTQIASRLNVSTEEAIEKLLPAGAIYYRMDDADVQRILQFDDTMIGSDGLPHDEKPHPRLWGSFPRVLGHYSRGLGLFSLEKALHKMTGLTAGKFGLTDRGVIRQGAFADVTLFDAKTVAEASTFAHPVAAAIGISTVLVNGKVVWEDGRPSGQRPGRVLRREGLPVQVTQ
;
A
#
# COMPACT_ATOMS: atom_id res chain seq x y z
N MET A 1 13.02 -13.26 40.77
CA MET A 1 13.40 -14.32 39.81
C MET A 1 13.71 -13.60 38.51
N ASN A 2 14.90 -13.75 37.95
CA ASN A 2 15.22 -13.10 36.67
C ASN A 2 14.38 -13.75 35.57
N THR A 3 13.42 -13.01 35.02
CA THR A 3 12.64 -13.46 33.86
C THR A 3 13.52 -13.39 32.63
N HIS A 4 13.50 -14.45 31.82
CA HIS A 4 14.28 -14.58 30.58
C HIS A 4 13.35 -14.45 29.36
N TYR A 5 13.80 -13.73 28.34
CA TYR A 5 13.03 -13.38 27.13
C TYR A 5 13.81 -13.72 25.84
N ASP A 6 13.15 -13.70 24.68
CA ASP A 6 13.82 -13.96 23.41
C ASP A 6 14.59 -12.70 22.94
N VAL A 7 13.93 -11.54 23.02
CA VAL A 7 14.54 -10.24 22.69
C VAL A 7 14.21 -9.23 23.79
N LEU A 8 15.22 -8.45 24.18
CA LEU A 8 15.07 -7.31 25.07
C LEU A 8 15.58 -6.05 24.35
N ILE A 9 14.71 -5.06 24.18
CA ILE A 9 15.06 -3.74 23.65
C ILE A 9 15.16 -2.79 24.84
N VAL A 10 16.32 -2.17 25.06
CA VAL A 10 16.58 -1.35 26.24
C VAL A 10 16.88 0.12 25.90
N ASN A 11 16.60 1.04 26.83
CA ASN A 11 16.95 2.47 26.72
C ASN A 11 16.28 3.24 25.55
N GLY A 12 15.17 2.73 25.01
CA GLY A 12 14.49 3.33 23.87
C GLY A 12 13.43 4.37 24.27
N ASP A 13 13.19 5.34 23.39
CA ASP A 13 12.01 6.21 23.46
C ASP A 13 10.84 5.53 22.72
N VAL A 14 9.88 5.02 23.48
CA VAL A 14 8.73 4.30 22.94
C VAL A 14 7.68 5.29 22.42
N VAL A 15 7.31 5.13 21.16
CA VAL A 15 6.10 5.71 20.57
C VAL A 15 5.14 4.56 20.28
N ASP A 16 4.06 4.46 21.04
CA ASP A 16 3.24 3.26 21.08
C ASP A 16 2.29 3.06 19.89
N GLY A 17 2.24 4.01 18.95
CA GLY A 17 1.36 3.98 17.78
C GLY A 17 -0.07 4.45 18.02
N THR A 18 -0.43 4.88 19.25
CA THR A 18 -1.78 5.38 19.58
C THR A 18 -1.97 6.87 19.27
N GLY A 19 -0.90 7.58 18.93
CA GLY A 19 -0.87 9.04 18.82
C GLY A 19 -0.56 9.75 20.14
N SER A 20 -0.39 9.00 21.24
CA SER A 20 0.03 9.52 22.54
C SER A 20 1.48 10.01 22.55
N ALA A 21 1.83 10.82 23.55
CA ALA A 21 3.20 11.27 23.76
C ALA A 21 4.15 10.09 24.01
N ARG A 22 5.38 10.20 23.50
CA ARG A 22 6.42 9.19 23.71
C ARG A 22 6.87 9.10 25.18
N PHE A 23 7.38 7.95 25.58
CA PHE A 23 7.92 7.71 26.92
C PHE A 23 9.12 6.77 26.87
N THR A 24 10.04 6.87 27.82
CA THR A 24 11.19 5.97 27.91
C THR A 24 10.80 4.67 28.62
N ALA A 25 11.07 3.53 27.98
CA ALA A 25 10.84 2.20 28.57
C ALA A 25 11.65 1.13 27.82
N ASP A 26 11.91 0.02 28.50
CA ASP A 26 12.39 -1.20 27.87
C ASP A 26 11.21 -2.04 27.36
N VAL A 27 11.44 -2.82 26.31
CA VAL A 27 10.43 -3.71 25.70
C VAL A 27 10.98 -5.14 25.64
N ALA A 28 10.30 -6.07 26.31
CA ALA A 28 10.60 -7.49 26.25
C ALA A 28 9.68 -8.22 25.28
N ILE A 29 10.25 -9.10 24.47
CA ILE A 29 9.55 -9.94 23.50
C ILE A 29 9.76 -11.42 23.87
N LEU A 30 8.66 -12.17 23.89
CA LEU A 30 8.67 -13.63 24.08
C LEU A 30 7.88 -14.28 22.94
N GLY A 31 8.53 -15.16 22.19
CA GLY A 31 8.02 -15.68 20.94
C GLY A 31 7.70 -14.55 19.96
N GLU A 32 6.42 -14.38 19.66
CA GLU A 32 5.95 -13.43 18.66
C GLU A 32 5.26 -12.21 19.27
N ARG A 33 5.24 -12.10 20.61
CA ARG A 33 4.45 -11.09 21.32
C ARG A 33 5.31 -10.24 22.23
N ILE A 34 4.87 -9.00 22.39
CA ILE A 34 5.38 -8.07 23.39
C ILE A 34 4.93 -8.59 24.76
N ALA A 35 5.87 -9.07 25.55
CA ALA A 35 5.60 -9.70 26.84
C ALA A 35 5.52 -8.68 27.99
N HIS A 36 6.35 -7.64 27.95
CA HIS A 36 6.36 -6.60 28.97
C HIS A 36 6.93 -5.28 28.43
N ILE A 37 6.50 -4.17 29.02
CA ILE A 37 6.98 -2.80 28.73
C ILE A 37 7.20 -2.12 30.08
N GLY A 38 8.39 -1.57 30.34
CA GLY A 38 8.70 -0.91 31.62
C GLY A 38 10.19 -0.97 31.97
N ASP A 39 10.51 -0.98 33.27
CA ASP A 39 11.86 -1.22 33.77
C ASP A 39 12.17 -2.72 33.70
N LEU A 40 13.13 -3.10 32.86
CA LEU A 40 13.58 -4.47 32.65
C LEU A 40 15.05 -4.66 33.03
N SER A 41 15.58 -3.82 33.93
CA SER A 41 16.98 -3.84 34.36
C SER A 41 17.47 -5.17 34.99
N GLN A 42 16.55 -5.99 35.49
CA GLN A 42 16.83 -7.32 36.06
C GLN A 42 16.49 -8.48 35.12
N ALA A 43 15.95 -8.19 33.93
CA ALA A 43 15.63 -9.19 32.93
C ALA A 43 16.87 -9.63 32.16
N THR A 44 16.79 -10.80 31.53
CA THR A 44 17.81 -11.28 30.59
C THR A 44 17.14 -11.71 29.30
N ALA A 45 17.88 -11.76 28.19
CA ALA A 45 17.35 -12.26 26.92
C ALA A 45 18.42 -12.91 26.05
N ASP A 46 18.00 -13.74 25.09
CA ASP A 46 18.88 -14.31 24.07
C ASP A 46 19.52 -13.21 23.20
N LYS A 47 18.75 -12.16 22.89
CA LYS A 47 19.23 -10.97 22.19
C LYS A 47 18.88 -9.70 22.96
N VAL A 48 19.88 -8.86 23.20
CA VAL A 48 19.69 -7.51 23.76
C VAL A 48 20.00 -6.49 22.67
N ILE A 49 19.08 -5.54 22.45
CA ILE A 49 19.19 -4.44 21.50
C ILE A 49 19.23 -3.15 22.30
N ASP A 50 20.35 -2.42 22.24
CA ASP A 50 20.46 -1.09 22.84
C ASP A 50 19.82 -0.05 21.91
N ALA A 51 18.70 0.52 22.35
CA ALA A 51 17.94 1.53 21.63
C ALA A 51 18.23 2.95 22.15
N SER A 52 19.36 3.16 22.82
CA SER A 52 19.79 4.49 23.28
C SER A 52 19.77 5.52 22.13
N GLY A 53 18.92 6.54 22.26
CA GLY A 53 18.76 7.60 21.25
C GLY A 53 17.92 7.20 20.04
N LEU A 54 17.32 6.01 20.04
CA LEU A 54 16.41 5.52 19.02
C LEU A 54 14.96 5.58 19.49
N ILE A 55 14.05 5.69 18.52
CA ILE A 55 12.63 5.48 18.71
C ILE A 55 12.33 4.00 18.60
N VAL A 56 11.54 3.47 19.53
CA VAL A 56 10.96 2.13 19.48
C VAL A 56 9.48 2.29 19.19
N CYS A 57 9.02 1.82 18.04
CA CYS A 57 7.63 1.99 17.61
C CYS A 57 7.09 0.71 16.97
N PRO A 58 5.76 0.59 16.77
CA PRO A 58 5.24 -0.52 16.00
C PRO A 58 5.81 -0.48 14.60
N GLY A 59 6.02 -1.64 14.02
CA GLY A 59 6.40 -1.76 12.62
C GLY A 59 5.37 -1.09 11.70
N PHE A 60 5.85 -0.45 10.64
CA PHE A 60 4.98 0.32 9.75
C PHE A 60 4.10 -0.62 8.93
N ILE A 61 2.86 -0.19 8.70
CA ILE A 61 1.87 -0.89 7.89
C ILE A 61 1.69 -0.10 6.59
N ASP A 62 2.10 -0.72 5.49
CA ASP A 62 1.96 -0.13 4.17
C ASP A 62 0.54 -0.32 3.64
N ALA A 63 -0.27 0.74 3.74
CA ALA A 63 -1.68 0.72 3.39
C ALA A 63 -1.95 0.44 1.91
N HIS A 64 -0.95 0.65 1.04
CA HIS A 64 -1.15 0.60 -0.39
C HIS A 64 0.06 0.03 -1.12
N THR A 65 -0.01 -1.25 -1.51
CA THR A 65 1.07 -1.92 -2.24
C THR A 65 0.58 -2.67 -3.47
N HIS A 66 1.53 -2.95 -4.36
CA HIS A 66 1.43 -3.89 -5.48
C HIS A 66 2.49 -5.00 -5.34
N ASP A 67 2.66 -5.51 -4.11
CA ASP A 67 3.71 -6.48 -3.75
C ASP A 67 3.26 -7.95 -3.94
N ASP A 68 2.08 -8.20 -4.52
CA ASP A 68 1.45 -9.51 -4.62
C ASP A 68 2.41 -10.60 -5.12
N ARG A 69 3.20 -10.28 -6.16
CA ARG A 69 4.26 -11.18 -6.65
C ARG A 69 5.56 -11.04 -5.86
N LEU A 70 5.94 -9.82 -5.47
CA LEU A 70 7.21 -9.56 -4.78
C LEU A 70 7.39 -10.48 -3.57
N MET A 71 6.34 -10.67 -2.76
CA MET A 71 6.38 -11.54 -1.58
C MET A 71 6.82 -12.98 -1.88
N LEU A 72 6.54 -13.47 -3.10
CA LEU A 72 6.91 -14.81 -3.53
C LEU A 72 8.20 -14.83 -4.35
N SER A 73 8.44 -13.82 -5.18
CA SER A 73 9.62 -13.77 -6.05
C SER A 73 10.88 -13.30 -5.34
N ASP A 74 10.74 -12.43 -4.35
CA ASP A 74 11.82 -11.92 -3.50
C ASP A 74 11.29 -11.68 -2.07
N GLY A 75 11.15 -12.79 -1.33
CA GLY A 75 10.58 -12.81 0.01
C GLY A 75 11.41 -12.07 1.07
N ASP A 76 12.59 -11.53 0.74
CA ASP A 76 13.33 -10.67 1.68
C ASP A 76 12.68 -9.29 1.81
N MET A 77 11.84 -8.89 0.84
CA MET A 77 11.06 -7.66 0.88
C MET A 77 11.92 -6.43 1.18
N ALA A 78 13.16 -6.40 0.67
CA ALA A 78 14.15 -5.36 0.96
C ALA A 78 13.63 -3.92 0.71
N PRO A 79 12.83 -3.63 -0.35
CA PRO A 79 12.23 -2.31 -0.52
C PRO A 79 11.35 -1.89 0.66
N LYS A 80 10.77 -2.84 1.39
CA LYS A 80 9.82 -2.60 2.47
C LYS A 80 10.49 -2.60 3.84
N VAL A 81 11.20 -3.68 4.19
CA VAL A 81 11.83 -3.79 5.51
C VAL A 81 12.93 -2.74 5.73
N SER A 82 13.61 -2.28 4.67
CA SER A 82 14.59 -1.19 4.77
C SER A 82 13.96 0.17 5.15
N GLN A 83 12.64 0.30 5.04
CA GLN A 83 11.88 1.49 5.42
C GLN A 83 11.26 1.39 6.82
N GLY A 84 11.34 0.24 7.51
CA GLY A 84 10.60 -0.01 8.76
C GLY A 84 9.25 -0.71 8.59
N ILE A 85 8.92 -1.16 7.38
CA ILE A 85 7.62 -1.79 7.10
C ILE A 85 7.64 -3.25 7.58
N THR A 86 6.61 -3.64 8.32
CA THR A 86 6.41 -5.01 8.83
C THR A 86 5.17 -5.67 8.26
N THR A 87 4.22 -4.90 7.72
CA THR A 87 3.00 -5.42 7.11
C THR A 87 2.67 -4.68 5.83
N VAL A 88 2.26 -5.39 4.78
CA VAL A 88 1.82 -4.81 3.52
C VAL A 88 0.35 -5.14 3.23
N ILE A 89 -0.40 -4.16 2.73
CA ILE A 89 -1.74 -4.38 2.16
C ILE A 89 -1.60 -4.50 0.64
N GLY A 90 -1.87 -5.68 0.09
CA GLY A 90 -1.72 -5.97 -1.35
C GLY A 90 -3.06 -6.17 -2.06
N GLY A 91 -3.03 -6.37 -3.37
CA GLY A 91 -4.23 -6.55 -4.18
C GLY A 91 -5.00 -5.25 -4.44
N ASN A 92 -4.32 -4.10 -4.47
CA ASN A 92 -4.93 -2.77 -4.60
C ASN A 92 -5.35 -2.41 -6.04
N CYS A 93 -6.12 -1.32 -6.18
CA CYS A 93 -6.49 -0.72 -7.47
C CYS A 93 -7.21 -1.66 -8.45
N GLY A 94 -7.88 -2.70 -7.98
CA GLY A 94 -8.49 -3.73 -8.81
C GLY A 94 -7.51 -4.79 -9.33
N ILE A 95 -6.24 -4.72 -8.93
CA ILE A 95 -5.15 -5.55 -9.44
C ILE A 95 -4.70 -6.50 -8.34
N SER A 96 -4.86 -7.80 -8.54
CA SER A 96 -4.38 -8.84 -7.63
C SER A 96 -3.79 -10.00 -8.43
N LEU A 97 -2.85 -10.74 -7.84
CA LEU A 97 -2.23 -11.88 -8.53
C LEU A 97 -3.16 -13.10 -8.67
N ALA A 98 -4.19 -13.16 -7.82
CA ALA A 98 -5.19 -14.22 -7.77
C ALA A 98 -6.60 -13.62 -7.53
N PRO A 99 -7.67 -14.35 -7.91
CA PRO A 99 -7.68 -15.63 -8.63
C PRO A 99 -7.59 -15.47 -10.16
N MET A 100 -6.97 -16.44 -10.84
CA MET A 100 -6.92 -16.54 -12.30
C MET A 100 -7.22 -18.00 -12.75
N PRO A 101 -8.50 -18.42 -12.76
CA PRO A 101 -8.91 -19.81 -13.04
C PRO A 101 -8.73 -20.24 -14.50
N ARG A 102 -8.61 -19.27 -15.42
CA ARG A 102 -8.34 -19.44 -16.85
C ARG A 102 -6.94 -18.98 -17.21
N LYS A 103 -6.45 -19.31 -18.40
CA LYS A 103 -5.19 -18.75 -18.91
C LYS A 103 -5.33 -17.23 -19.05
N ILE A 104 -4.39 -16.47 -18.50
CA ILE A 104 -4.38 -15.01 -18.65
C ILE A 104 -4.21 -14.63 -20.13
N PRO A 105 -4.85 -13.54 -20.62
CA PRO A 105 -4.60 -13.04 -21.96
C PRO A 105 -3.12 -12.80 -22.23
N ASP A 106 -2.70 -13.01 -23.47
CA ASP A 106 -1.36 -12.71 -23.97
C ASP A 106 -1.50 -11.79 -25.19
N PRO A 107 -1.09 -10.51 -25.10
CA PRO A 107 -0.38 -9.89 -23.97
C PRO A 107 -1.25 -9.75 -22.71
N VAL A 108 -0.60 -9.72 -21.54
CA VAL A 108 -1.27 -9.51 -20.24
C VAL A 108 -1.99 -8.18 -20.24
N THR A 109 -3.29 -8.19 -19.90
CA THR A 109 -4.14 -7.01 -19.89
C THR A 109 -3.63 -5.94 -18.91
N PRO A 110 -3.25 -4.74 -19.36
CA PRO A 110 -2.86 -3.67 -18.45
C PRO A 110 -4.02 -3.18 -17.58
N PRO A 111 -3.79 -2.80 -16.31
CA PRO A 111 -2.48 -2.71 -15.63
C PRO A 111 -2.04 -3.98 -14.87
N LEU A 112 -2.65 -5.16 -15.08
CA LEU A 112 -2.21 -6.40 -14.41
C LEU A 112 -0.74 -6.74 -14.75
N ASN A 113 -0.25 -6.29 -15.89
CA ASN A 113 1.14 -6.42 -16.29
C ASN A 113 2.14 -5.71 -15.36
N LEU A 114 1.69 -4.81 -14.47
CA LEU A 114 2.52 -4.25 -13.40
C LEU A 114 2.97 -5.31 -12.38
N LEU A 115 2.17 -6.37 -12.17
CA LEU A 115 2.56 -7.51 -11.35
C LEU A 115 3.43 -8.50 -12.14
N ASP A 116 3.03 -8.80 -13.37
CA ASP A 116 3.83 -9.66 -14.25
C ASP A 116 3.47 -9.46 -15.73
N GLU A 117 4.41 -8.91 -16.49
CA GLU A 117 4.25 -8.70 -17.92
C GLU A 117 4.17 -10.01 -18.71
N GLN A 118 4.85 -11.06 -18.26
CA GLN A 118 4.92 -12.34 -18.98
C GLN A 118 3.73 -13.27 -18.68
N GLY A 119 2.92 -12.94 -17.68
CA GLY A 119 1.71 -13.69 -17.31
C GLY A 119 1.96 -14.99 -16.53
N GLY A 120 3.20 -15.45 -16.40
CA GLY A 120 3.56 -16.72 -15.75
C GLY A 120 3.24 -16.78 -14.26
N TRP A 121 3.18 -15.62 -13.58
CA TRP A 121 2.82 -15.54 -12.15
C TRP A 121 1.32 -15.57 -11.90
N PHE A 122 0.48 -15.32 -12.92
CA PHE A 122 -0.97 -15.47 -12.83
C PHE A 122 -1.39 -16.95 -12.95
N ARG A 123 -0.76 -17.79 -12.12
CA ARG A 123 -0.88 -19.26 -12.10
C ARG A 123 -1.84 -19.78 -11.01
N PHE A 124 -2.26 -18.92 -10.10
CA PHE A 124 -3.14 -19.28 -8.98
C PHE A 124 -4.59 -19.33 -9.44
N ARG A 125 -5.15 -20.53 -9.56
CA ARG A 125 -6.51 -20.73 -10.09
C ARG A 125 -7.59 -20.29 -9.09
N SER A 126 -7.24 -20.24 -7.82
CA SER A 126 -8.10 -19.75 -6.74
C SER A 126 -7.29 -18.88 -5.78
N PHE A 127 -7.97 -18.04 -5.00
CA PHE A 127 -7.31 -17.20 -4.01
C PHE A 127 -6.74 -18.04 -2.86
N ALA A 128 -7.41 -19.14 -2.48
CA ALA A 128 -6.88 -20.09 -1.51
C ALA A 128 -5.52 -20.65 -1.91
N GLN A 129 -5.30 -20.96 -3.20
CA GLN A 129 -3.99 -21.42 -3.67
C GLN A 129 -2.89 -20.37 -3.46
N TYR A 130 -3.19 -19.10 -3.71
CA TYR A 130 -2.26 -18.01 -3.48
C TYR A 130 -1.95 -17.82 -1.98
N VAL A 131 -2.97 -17.83 -1.13
CA VAL A 131 -2.81 -17.78 0.34
C VAL A 131 -2.00 -18.97 0.87
N SER A 132 -2.24 -20.18 0.35
CA SER A 132 -1.46 -21.37 0.71
C SER A 132 0.00 -21.23 0.30
N GLU A 133 0.28 -20.68 -0.89
CA GLU A 133 1.65 -20.47 -1.36
C GLU A 133 2.39 -19.45 -0.47
N LEU A 134 1.76 -18.31 -0.15
CA LEU A 134 2.30 -17.32 0.78
C LEU A 134 2.56 -17.91 2.18
N SER A 135 1.70 -18.81 2.63
CA SER A 135 1.86 -19.46 3.94
C SER A 135 2.98 -20.51 3.95
N ALA A 136 3.18 -21.22 2.83
CA ALA A 136 4.24 -22.20 2.66
C ALA A 136 5.61 -21.55 2.42
N HIS A 137 5.62 -20.37 1.79
CA HIS A 137 6.81 -19.60 1.46
C HIS A 137 6.64 -18.15 1.95
N PRO A 138 6.67 -17.93 3.28
CA PRO A 138 6.43 -16.61 3.84
C PRO A 138 7.49 -15.60 3.38
N ALA A 139 7.09 -14.34 3.36
CA ALA A 139 7.97 -13.19 3.17
C ALA A 139 8.49 -12.66 4.51
N ALA A 140 9.41 -11.70 4.47
CA ALA A 140 9.89 -10.99 5.65
C ALA A 140 8.76 -10.21 6.36
N THR A 141 7.84 -9.63 5.60
CA THR A 141 6.68 -8.87 6.10
C THR A 141 5.43 -9.74 6.24
N ASN A 142 4.54 -9.40 7.17
CA ASN A 142 3.15 -9.85 7.11
C ASN A 142 2.44 -9.27 5.88
N CYS A 143 1.32 -9.87 5.48
CA CYS A 143 0.50 -9.34 4.40
C CYS A 143 -0.99 -9.50 4.69
N ALA A 144 -1.80 -8.54 4.25
CA ALA A 144 -3.25 -8.66 4.21
C ALA A 144 -3.71 -8.34 2.77
N MET A 145 -4.46 -9.26 2.16
CA MET A 145 -4.67 -9.25 0.71
C MET A 145 -6.10 -8.92 0.34
N LEU A 146 -6.27 -7.97 -0.57
CA LEU A 146 -7.52 -7.69 -1.26
C LEU A 146 -7.63 -8.56 -2.52
N VAL A 147 -8.85 -8.83 -2.97
CA VAL A 147 -9.09 -9.37 -4.32
C VAL A 147 -9.45 -8.22 -5.28
N GLY A 148 -8.81 -8.17 -6.45
CA GLY A 148 -8.93 -7.06 -7.38
C GLY A 148 -10.06 -7.23 -8.40
N HIS A 149 -10.98 -6.27 -8.50
CA HIS A 149 -12.10 -6.29 -9.46
C HIS A 149 -11.67 -6.37 -10.94
N SER A 150 -10.60 -5.69 -11.36
CA SER A 150 -10.09 -5.84 -12.73
C SER A 150 -9.57 -7.26 -12.99
N THR A 151 -8.98 -7.88 -11.98
CA THR A 151 -8.57 -9.30 -12.03
C THR A 151 -9.78 -10.22 -12.18
N LEU A 152 -10.85 -9.96 -11.43
CA LEU A 152 -12.12 -10.69 -11.55
C LEU A 152 -12.75 -10.55 -12.93
N ARG A 153 -12.78 -9.34 -13.50
CA ARG A 153 -13.25 -9.10 -14.88
C ARG A 153 -12.39 -9.86 -15.90
N VAL A 154 -11.07 -9.79 -15.79
CA VAL A 154 -10.16 -10.54 -16.68
C VAL A 154 -10.29 -12.06 -16.48
N ALA A 155 -10.65 -12.54 -15.28
CA ALA A 155 -10.85 -13.95 -15.01
C ALA A 155 -12.16 -14.50 -15.62
N THR A 156 -13.20 -13.67 -15.72
CA THR A 156 -14.57 -14.13 -16.00
C THR A 156 -15.13 -13.64 -17.35
N MET A 157 -14.65 -12.52 -17.87
CA MET A 157 -15.18 -11.89 -19.08
C MET A 157 -14.35 -12.22 -20.32
N GLY A 158 -15.04 -12.49 -21.43
CA GLY A 158 -14.40 -12.60 -22.75
C GLY A 158 -13.95 -11.25 -23.31
N ASP A 159 -14.65 -10.18 -22.96
CA ASP A 159 -14.39 -8.81 -23.41
C ASP A 159 -14.63 -7.82 -22.25
N VAL A 160 -13.55 -7.24 -21.74
CA VAL A 160 -13.59 -6.30 -20.60
C VAL A 160 -13.92 -4.86 -21.01
N THR A 161 -14.16 -4.58 -22.28
CA THR A 161 -14.44 -3.22 -22.78
C THR A 161 -15.91 -2.79 -22.67
N ARG A 162 -16.77 -3.67 -22.17
CA ARG A 162 -18.21 -3.43 -21.94
C ARG A 162 -18.61 -3.68 -20.48
N ALA A 163 -19.84 -3.33 -20.11
CA ALA A 163 -20.40 -3.77 -18.83
C ALA A 163 -20.50 -5.31 -18.76
N ALA A 164 -20.31 -5.88 -17.56
CA ALA A 164 -20.49 -7.30 -17.33
C ALA A 164 -21.96 -7.71 -17.45
N THR A 165 -22.22 -8.92 -17.94
CA THR A 165 -23.57 -9.51 -17.91
C THR A 165 -23.89 -10.04 -16.51
N GLU A 166 -25.16 -10.35 -16.25
CA GLU A 166 -25.57 -10.97 -14.97
C GLU A 166 -24.78 -12.25 -14.67
N SER A 167 -24.54 -13.11 -15.67
CA SER A 167 -23.77 -14.34 -15.49
C SER A 167 -22.29 -14.07 -15.18
N GLU A 168 -21.70 -13.03 -15.77
CA GLU A 168 -20.32 -12.62 -15.48
C GLU A 168 -20.22 -12.01 -14.08
N ILE A 169 -21.21 -11.21 -13.66
CA ILE A 169 -21.33 -10.71 -12.28
C ILE A 169 -21.42 -11.85 -11.28
N SER A 170 -22.29 -12.85 -11.52
CA SER A 170 -22.39 -14.02 -10.64
C SER A 170 -21.08 -14.79 -10.56
N ALA A 171 -20.37 -14.99 -11.67
CA ALA A 171 -19.05 -15.64 -11.65
C ALA A 171 -18.01 -14.83 -10.86
N MET A 172 -18.04 -13.49 -10.96
CA MET A 172 -17.18 -12.64 -10.13
C MET A 172 -17.54 -12.71 -8.65
N GLN A 173 -18.83 -12.75 -8.30
CA GLN A 173 -19.29 -12.92 -6.92
C GLN A 173 -18.82 -14.26 -6.32
N GLU A 174 -18.86 -15.35 -7.08
CA GLU A 174 -18.36 -16.65 -6.65
C GLU A 174 -16.86 -16.60 -6.31
N LEU A 175 -16.06 -15.91 -7.12
CA LEU A 175 -14.64 -15.70 -6.86
C LEU A 175 -14.38 -14.78 -5.66
N VAL A 176 -15.22 -13.76 -5.44
CA VAL A 176 -15.15 -12.92 -4.22
C VAL A 176 -15.45 -13.76 -2.99
N VAL A 177 -16.49 -14.60 -3.03
CA VAL A 177 -16.84 -15.50 -1.92
C VAL A 177 -15.68 -16.45 -1.60
N GLU A 178 -15.10 -17.10 -2.61
CA GLU A 178 -13.93 -17.98 -2.42
C GLU A 178 -12.74 -17.22 -1.83
N ALA A 179 -12.48 -15.99 -2.30
CA ALA A 179 -11.40 -15.16 -1.78
C ALA A 179 -11.61 -14.77 -0.31
N MET A 180 -12.82 -14.35 0.07
CA MET A 180 -13.13 -13.99 1.46
C MET A 180 -13.02 -15.21 2.39
N GLU A 181 -13.48 -16.39 1.96
CA GLU A 181 -13.33 -17.64 2.71
C GLU A 181 -11.84 -18.04 2.86
N ALA A 182 -11.06 -17.86 1.80
CA ALA A 182 -9.62 -18.06 1.78
C ALA A 182 -8.83 -17.06 2.65
N GLY A 183 -9.44 -15.93 3.03
CA GLY A 183 -8.86 -14.97 3.97
C GLY A 183 -8.56 -13.59 3.37
N ALA A 184 -9.08 -13.27 2.18
CA ALA A 184 -9.05 -11.90 1.67
C ALA A 184 -9.72 -10.96 2.67
N ILE A 185 -9.19 -9.74 2.79
CA ILE A 185 -9.72 -8.73 3.71
C ILE A 185 -10.79 -7.84 3.08
N GLY A 186 -10.99 -7.93 1.77
CA GLY A 186 -11.89 -7.07 1.01
C GLY A 186 -11.69 -7.16 -0.50
N VAL A 187 -12.38 -6.28 -1.22
CA VAL A 187 -12.25 -6.11 -2.68
C VAL A 187 -11.67 -4.74 -2.97
N SER A 188 -10.79 -4.66 -3.97
CA SER A 188 -10.32 -3.39 -4.52
C SER A 188 -10.86 -3.14 -5.93
N THR A 189 -10.95 -1.88 -6.33
CA THR A 189 -11.29 -1.46 -7.70
C THR A 189 -10.30 -0.43 -8.24
N GLY A 190 -10.21 -0.35 -9.57
CA GLY A 190 -9.43 0.66 -10.29
C GLY A 190 -10.21 1.16 -11.49
N LEU A 191 -11.22 1.99 -11.21
CA LEU A 191 -12.26 2.35 -12.17
C LEU A 191 -11.77 3.28 -13.28
N VAL A 192 -10.57 3.84 -13.14
CA VAL A 192 -9.90 4.61 -14.20
C VAL A 192 -9.30 3.72 -15.30
N TYR A 193 -9.01 2.45 -14.98
CA TYR A 193 -8.18 1.61 -15.84
C TYR A 193 -8.98 0.91 -16.95
N PRO A 194 -8.34 0.61 -18.11
CA PRO A 194 -9.02 0.02 -19.26
C PRO A 194 -9.90 -1.21 -18.95
N PRO A 195 -9.52 -2.16 -18.08
CA PRO A 195 -10.34 -3.33 -17.80
C PRO A 195 -11.63 -3.03 -17.06
N ALA A 196 -11.73 -1.89 -16.37
CA ALA A 196 -12.84 -1.56 -15.46
C ALA A 196 -13.52 -0.22 -15.79
N VAL A 197 -12.99 0.59 -16.72
CA VAL A 197 -13.59 1.89 -17.10
C VAL A 197 -15.03 1.75 -17.61
N ALA A 198 -15.35 0.62 -18.23
CA ALA A 198 -16.69 0.29 -18.72
C ALA A 198 -17.62 -0.31 -17.65
N ALA A 199 -17.12 -0.58 -16.45
CA ALA A 199 -17.94 -1.11 -15.35
C ALA A 199 -18.86 0.00 -14.80
N PRO A 200 -20.19 -0.14 -14.91
CA PRO A 200 -21.11 0.78 -14.25
C PRO A 200 -21.03 0.61 -12.73
N THR A 201 -21.40 1.65 -11.99
CA THR A 201 -21.42 1.61 -10.51
C THR A 201 -22.22 0.42 -9.96
N GLN A 202 -23.35 0.08 -10.61
CA GLN A 202 -24.18 -1.06 -10.20
C GLN A 202 -23.45 -2.40 -10.30
N GLU A 203 -22.62 -2.61 -11.34
CA GLU A 203 -21.81 -3.82 -11.45
C GLU A 203 -20.85 -3.95 -10.26
N VAL A 204 -20.22 -2.84 -9.87
CA VAL A 204 -19.29 -2.82 -8.73
C VAL A 204 -20.02 -3.13 -7.42
N ILE A 205 -21.21 -2.55 -7.21
CA ILE A 205 -22.08 -2.84 -6.07
C ILE A 205 -22.40 -4.33 -6.03
N ASP A 206 -22.87 -4.90 -7.15
CA ASP A 206 -23.29 -6.30 -7.22
C ASP A 206 -22.11 -7.24 -6.97
N VAL A 207 -20.96 -7.01 -7.61
CA VAL A 207 -19.75 -7.84 -7.40
C VAL A 207 -19.25 -7.76 -5.95
N CYS A 208 -19.34 -6.59 -5.31
CA CYS A 208 -18.89 -6.39 -3.94
C CYS A 208 -19.92 -6.81 -2.87
N ALA A 209 -21.18 -7.05 -3.24
CA ALA A 209 -22.26 -7.40 -2.31
C ALA A 209 -21.90 -8.51 -1.29
N PRO A 210 -21.14 -9.57 -1.63
CA PRO A 210 -20.74 -10.59 -0.66
C PRO A 210 -19.92 -10.07 0.52
N LEU A 211 -19.19 -8.94 0.39
CA LEU A 211 -18.28 -8.43 1.42
C LEU A 211 -18.94 -8.21 2.78
N ALA A 212 -20.20 -7.76 2.81
CA ALA A 212 -20.93 -7.47 4.03
C ALA A 212 -21.02 -8.69 4.96
N ARG A 213 -21.21 -9.89 4.38
CA ARG A 213 -21.27 -11.16 5.12
C ARG A 213 -19.96 -11.50 5.83
N TYR A 214 -18.84 -11.04 5.29
CA TYR A 214 -17.50 -11.36 5.79
C TYR A 214 -16.86 -10.21 6.58
N GLY A 215 -17.58 -9.10 6.78
CA GLY A 215 -17.03 -7.90 7.44
C GLY A 215 -15.86 -7.28 6.67
N GLY A 216 -15.81 -7.46 5.35
CA GLY A 216 -14.74 -6.99 4.48
C GLY A 216 -14.74 -5.47 4.27
N ILE A 217 -13.78 -4.99 3.47
CA ILE A 217 -13.66 -3.57 3.09
C ILE A 217 -13.69 -3.40 1.57
N TYR A 218 -14.07 -2.21 1.14
CA TYR A 218 -13.99 -1.78 -0.24
C TYR A 218 -12.87 -0.74 -0.42
N CYS A 219 -11.85 -1.07 -1.19
CA CYS A 219 -10.76 -0.14 -1.52
C CYS A 219 -10.89 0.32 -2.97
N THR A 220 -10.57 1.58 -3.26
CA THR A 220 -10.78 2.10 -4.61
C THR A 220 -9.73 3.10 -5.06
N HIS A 221 -9.11 2.78 -6.19
CA HIS A 221 -8.61 3.78 -7.11
C HIS A 221 -9.82 4.29 -7.89
N MET A 222 -10.21 5.52 -7.54
CA MET A 222 -11.40 6.19 -8.02
C MET A 222 -11.44 6.34 -9.55
N ARG A 223 -12.64 6.52 -10.10
CA ARG A 223 -12.83 6.62 -11.55
C ARG A 223 -12.13 7.83 -12.17
N ASP A 224 -12.09 8.94 -11.43
CA ASP A 224 -11.40 10.16 -11.80
C ASP A 224 -10.81 10.82 -10.54
N GLU A 225 -9.57 11.31 -10.66
CA GLU A 225 -8.85 12.02 -9.59
C GLU A 225 -8.61 13.50 -9.95
N GLY A 226 -9.26 14.01 -11.00
CA GLY A 226 -9.07 15.35 -11.54
C GLY A 226 -10.38 16.11 -11.58
N ASP A 227 -10.84 16.45 -12.78
CA ASP A 227 -11.99 17.34 -12.98
C ASP A 227 -13.27 16.80 -12.31
N ARG A 228 -13.44 15.47 -12.29
CA ARG A 228 -14.62 14.77 -11.77
C ARG A 228 -14.36 14.03 -10.45
N VAL A 229 -13.42 14.55 -9.66
CA VAL A 229 -13.02 13.93 -8.38
C VAL A 229 -14.17 13.85 -7.37
N ILE A 230 -15.07 14.85 -7.32
CA ILE A 230 -16.21 14.86 -6.40
C ILE A 230 -17.23 13.79 -6.79
N GLU A 231 -17.54 13.65 -8.08
CA GLU A 231 -18.42 12.60 -8.57
C GLU A 231 -17.85 11.19 -8.31
N SER A 232 -16.52 11.06 -8.40
CA SER A 232 -15.85 9.78 -8.12
C SER A 232 -15.81 9.45 -6.63
N LEU A 233 -15.68 10.46 -5.76
CA LEU A 233 -15.86 10.31 -4.31
C LEU A 233 -17.29 9.88 -4.00
N GLU A 234 -18.30 10.54 -4.59
CA GLU A 234 -19.70 10.18 -4.38
C GLU A 234 -20.01 8.76 -4.88
N GLU A 235 -19.47 8.36 -6.03
CA GLU A 235 -19.57 6.97 -6.52
C GLU A 235 -19.00 5.98 -5.49
N SER A 236 -17.81 6.27 -4.96
CA SER A 236 -17.14 5.42 -3.98
C SER A 236 -17.94 5.30 -2.69
N PHE A 237 -18.52 6.41 -2.22
CA PHE A 237 -19.32 6.43 -1.00
C PHE A 237 -20.67 5.73 -1.19
N LEU A 238 -21.30 5.90 -2.34
CA LEU A 238 -22.52 5.20 -2.72
C LEU A 238 -22.30 3.68 -2.71
N ILE A 239 -21.22 3.20 -3.32
CA ILE A 239 -20.85 1.78 -3.31
C ILE A 239 -20.71 1.28 -1.87
N GLY A 240 -19.94 1.99 -1.03
CA GLY A 240 -19.77 1.64 0.38
C GLY A 240 -21.10 1.53 1.15
N ARG A 241 -22.03 2.48 0.94
CA ARG A 241 -23.36 2.46 1.58
C ARG A 241 -24.25 1.32 1.07
N GLN A 242 -24.27 1.07 -0.23
CA GLN A 242 -25.11 0.03 -0.84
C GLN A 242 -24.62 -1.37 -0.50
N VAL A 243 -23.30 -1.57 -0.44
CA VAL A 243 -22.70 -2.84 -0.01
C VAL A 243 -22.75 -2.97 1.52
N GLY A 244 -22.70 -1.88 2.27
CA GLY A 244 -22.72 -1.88 3.74
C GLY A 244 -21.35 -2.16 4.36
N VAL A 245 -20.27 -1.64 3.76
CA VAL A 245 -18.88 -1.88 4.19
C VAL A 245 -18.06 -0.59 4.26
N PRO A 246 -16.97 -0.55 5.05
CA PRO A 246 -16.04 0.57 5.05
C PRO A 246 -15.39 0.81 3.68
N VAL A 247 -15.14 2.08 3.38
CA VAL A 247 -14.47 2.52 2.14
C VAL A 247 -13.05 3.01 2.44
N VAL A 248 -12.08 2.58 1.62
CA VAL A 248 -10.73 3.12 1.58
C VAL A 248 -10.51 3.81 0.23
N ILE A 249 -10.34 5.13 0.24
CA ILE A 249 -9.93 5.89 -0.93
C ILE A 249 -8.41 5.74 -1.08
N SER A 250 -7.99 5.00 -2.10
CA SER A 250 -6.58 4.76 -2.36
C SER A 250 -5.88 6.03 -2.85
N HIS A 251 -4.63 6.21 -2.41
CA HIS A 251 -3.67 7.19 -2.90
C HIS A 251 -4.30 8.55 -3.25
N HIS A 252 -5.08 9.10 -2.33
CA HIS A 252 -5.91 10.27 -2.58
C HIS A 252 -5.07 11.44 -3.08
N LYS A 253 -5.56 12.09 -4.13
CA LYS A 253 -4.89 13.19 -4.82
C LYS A 253 -5.90 14.01 -5.62
N VAL A 254 -5.44 15.17 -6.07
CA VAL A 254 -6.06 15.94 -7.16
C VAL A 254 -5.04 16.13 -8.26
N VAL A 255 -5.38 15.76 -9.50
CA VAL A 255 -4.44 15.79 -10.64
C VAL A 255 -4.82 16.80 -11.71
N GLY A 256 -3.80 17.37 -12.35
CA GLY A 256 -3.94 18.39 -13.39
C GLY A 256 -3.91 19.80 -12.78
N VAL A 257 -3.23 20.72 -13.46
CA VAL A 257 -2.97 22.09 -12.96
C VAL A 257 -4.27 22.83 -12.61
N GLN A 258 -5.34 22.60 -13.37
CA GLN A 258 -6.65 23.19 -13.11
C GLN A 258 -7.31 22.70 -11.80
N ASN A 259 -6.84 21.59 -11.23
CA ASN A 259 -7.36 20.99 -10.01
C ASN A 259 -6.44 21.22 -8.79
N HIS A 260 -5.28 21.87 -8.95
CA HIS A 260 -4.41 22.22 -7.84
C HIS A 260 -5.15 23.11 -6.83
N GLY A 261 -5.00 22.79 -5.54
CA GLY A 261 -5.73 23.41 -4.43
C GLY A 261 -7.07 22.73 -4.09
N ARG A 262 -7.64 21.91 -4.99
CA ARG A 262 -8.93 21.23 -4.74
C ARG A 262 -8.86 20.13 -3.69
N SER A 263 -7.69 19.79 -3.16
CA SER A 263 -7.64 18.92 -1.98
C SER A 263 -8.38 19.53 -0.79
N ALA A 264 -8.47 20.87 -0.67
CA ALA A 264 -9.29 21.52 0.35
C ALA A 264 -10.78 21.17 0.19
N GLU A 265 -11.29 21.14 -1.05
CA GLU A 265 -12.67 20.76 -1.37
C GLU A 265 -12.90 19.27 -1.08
N THR A 266 -12.04 18.40 -1.61
CA THR A 266 -12.21 16.94 -1.48
C THR A 266 -12.09 16.47 -0.02
N LEU A 267 -11.15 17.01 0.76
CA LEU A 267 -10.99 16.65 2.18
C LEU A 267 -12.17 17.14 3.02
N ALA A 268 -12.71 18.32 2.74
CA ALA A 268 -13.95 18.79 3.39
C ALA A 268 -15.13 17.86 3.06
N TYR A 269 -15.24 17.44 1.79
CA TYR A 269 -16.27 16.50 1.34
C TYR A 269 -16.13 15.12 2.01
N ILE A 270 -14.91 14.60 2.10
CA ILE A 270 -14.60 13.34 2.78
C ILE A 270 -14.96 13.43 4.27
N ALA A 271 -14.51 14.49 4.96
CA ALA A 271 -14.77 14.68 6.39
C ALA A 271 -16.28 14.75 6.69
N ASP A 272 -17.05 15.46 5.86
CA ASP A 272 -18.51 15.52 5.98
C ASP A 272 -19.15 14.13 5.83
N HIS A 273 -18.66 13.28 4.92
CA HIS A 273 -19.20 11.93 4.72
C HIS A 273 -18.74 10.92 5.78
N MET A 274 -17.56 11.12 6.37
CA MET A 274 -17.07 10.31 7.50
C MET A 274 -18.00 10.39 8.73
N THR A 275 -18.83 11.43 8.84
CA THR A 275 -19.85 11.53 9.91
C THR A 275 -21.01 10.55 9.73
N ARG A 276 -21.19 10.00 8.52
CA ARG A 276 -22.35 9.18 8.12
C ARG A 276 -21.98 7.75 7.73
N GLN A 277 -20.73 7.50 7.37
CA GLN A 277 -20.25 6.17 7.01
C GLN A 277 -18.74 6.01 7.27
N PRO A 278 -18.24 4.79 7.51
CA PRO A 278 -16.82 4.55 7.68
C PRO A 278 -16.06 4.78 6.36
N ILE A 279 -15.29 5.87 6.31
CA ILE A 279 -14.36 6.19 5.21
C ILE A 279 -12.97 6.38 5.81
N CYS A 280 -11.96 5.96 5.05
CA CYS A 280 -10.58 6.35 5.25
C CYS A 280 -9.90 6.51 3.89
N LEU A 281 -8.66 6.99 3.92
CA LEU A 281 -7.87 7.27 2.74
C LEU A 281 -6.40 7.05 3.05
N ASP A 282 -5.62 6.76 2.02
CA ASP A 282 -4.17 6.73 2.09
C ASP A 282 -3.54 7.72 1.09
N CYS A 283 -2.28 8.06 1.31
CA CYS A 283 -1.51 8.93 0.42
C CYS A 283 -0.02 8.54 0.46
N TYR A 284 0.66 8.64 -0.67
CA TYR A 284 2.13 8.60 -0.75
C TYR A 284 2.72 10.02 -0.71
N PRO A 285 3.92 10.19 -0.14
CA PRO A 285 4.49 11.51 0.16
C PRO A 285 5.28 12.10 -1.02
N TYR A 286 4.67 12.13 -2.21
CA TYR A 286 5.27 12.62 -3.45
C TYR A 286 4.23 13.33 -4.33
N ASP A 287 4.67 14.34 -5.08
CA ASP A 287 3.89 15.12 -6.05
C ASP A 287 3.90 14.54 -7.48
N ALA A 288 4.42 13.32 -7.62
CA ALA A 288 4.40 12.56 -8.86
C ALA A 288 3.76 11.18 -8.64
N SER A 289 2.94 10.76 -9.61
CA SER A 289 2.33 9.43 -9.63
C SER A 289 3.12 8.48 -10.55
N SER A 290 2.90 7.17 -10.45
CA SER A 290 3.52 6.19 -11.35
C SER A 290 2.52 5.12 -11.77
N THR A 291 2.44 4.81 -13.06
CA THR A 291 1.59 3.73 -13.62
C THR A 291 2.01 3.44 -15.07
N ILE A 292 1.24 2.64 -15.82
CA ILE A 292 1.45 2.37 -17.24
C ILE A 292 1.58 3.66 -18.06
N LEU A 293 2.41 3.65 -19.12
CA LEU A 293 2.51 4.75 -20.08
C LEU A 293 1.18 4.90 -20.85
N SER A 294 0.63 6.11 -20.88
CA SER A 294 -0.66 6.39 -21.51
C SER A 294 -0.67 7.79 -22.11
N ALA A 295 -1.03 7.90 -23.39
CA ALA A 295 -1.13 9.18 -24.10
C ALA A 295 -2.09 10.16 -23.40
N LYS A 296 -3.22 9.65 -22.89
CA LYS A 296 -4.17 10.46 -22.09
C LYS A 296 -3.50 11.04 -20.85
N LEU A 297 -2.66 10.25 -20.16
CA LEU A 297 -1.99 10.71 -18.95
C LEU A 297 -0.88 11.73 -19.26
N VAL A 298 -0.13 11.50 -20.35
CA VAL A 298 0.92 12.41 -20.85
C VAL A 298 0.35 13.80 -21.18
N ALA A 299 -0.79 13.87 -21.86
CA ALA A 299 -1.39 15.14 -22.27
C ALA A 299 -1.72 16.08 -21.10
N ASN A 300 -1.95 15.51 -19.91
CA ASN A 300 -2.27 16.26 -18.69
C ASN A 300 -1.06 16.37 -17.74
N SER A 301 0.15 16.08 -18.21
CA SER A 301 1.39 16.15 -17.44
C SER A 301 2.25 17.35 -17.76
N THR A 302 2.82 17.96 -16.72
CA THR A 302 3.89 18.97 -16.91
C THR A 302 5.20 18.31 -17.32
N ARG A 303 5.44 17.08 -16.85
CA ARG A 303 6.63 16.27 -17.15
C ARG A 303 6.30 14.78 -17.06
N VAL A 304 6.98 13.97 -17.87
CA VAL A 304 6.84 12.51 -17.87
C VAL A 304 8.21 11.84 -17.96
N THR A 305 8.50 10.91 -17.06
CA THR A 305 9.73 10.09 -17.07
C THR A 305 9.36 8.64 -17.28
N VAL A 306 9.98 7.95 -18.25
CA VAL A 306 9.70 6.54 -18.56
C VAL A 306 10.36 5.64 -17.50
N THR A 307 9.64 4.70 -16.90
CA THR A 307 10.19 3.78 -15.86
C THR A 307 10.72 2.47 -16.44
N TRP A 308 10.07 1.99 -17.51
CA TRP A 308 10.48 0.85 -18.32
C TRP A 308 9.81 0.96 -19.70
N SER A 309 10.39 0.34 -20.72
CA SER A 309 9.80 0.22 -22.05
C SER A 309 10.24 -1.07 -22.72
N LYS A 310 9.29 -1.79 -23.31
CA LYS A 310 9.60 -2.98 -24.10
C LYS A 310 10.15 -2.62 -25.49
N GLY A 311 9.60 -1.57 -26.09
CA GLY A 311 9.98 -1.14 -27.44
C GLY A 311 11.39 -0.53 -27.50
N LEU A 312 11.80 0.20 -26.47
CA LEU A 312 13.08 0.90 -26.38
C LEU A 312 13.63 0.85 -24.94
N THR A 313 14.26 -0.26 -24.55
CA THR A 313 14.71 -0.51 -23.17
C THR A 313 15.74 0.52 -22.69
N GLU A 314 16.58 1.04 -23.59
CA GLU A 314 17.60 2.04 -23.28
C GLU A 314 17.01 3.41 -22.87
N MET A 315 15.70 3.61 -23.04
CA MET A 315 15.02 4.86 -22.70
C MET A 315 14.50 4.90 -21.27
N ALA A 316 14.61 3.82 -20.49
CA ALA A 316 14.23 3.80 -19.08
C ALA A 316 15.00 4.86 -18.26
N GLY A 317 14.28 5.61 -17.42
CA GLY A 317 14.78 6.71 -16.59
C GLY A 317 14.88 8.06 -17.29
N GLN A 318 14.54 8.17 -18.58
CA GLN A 318 14.65 9.41 -19.35
C GLN A 318 13.33 10.17 -19.46
N ASP A 319 13.44 11.48 -19.68
CA ASP A 319 12.29 12.35 -19.90
C ASP A 319 11.67 12.11 -21.30
N LEU A 320 10.35 12.00 -21.38
CA LEU A 320 9.64 11.69 -22.63
C LEU A 320 9.92 12.73 -23.73
N THR A 321 10.04 14.01 -23.39
CA THR A 321 10.32 15.08 -24.36
C THR A 321 11.74 14.98 -24.91
N GLN A 322 12.69 14.54 -24.08
CA GLN A 322 14.07 14.28 -24.48
C GLN A 322 14.18 13.03 -25.37
N ILE A 323 13.39 11.99 -25.09
CA ILE A 323 13.29 10.79 -25.93
C ILE A 323 12.75 11.18 -27.31
N ALA A 324 11.63 11.91 -27.37
CA ALA A 324 11.02 12.35 -28.63
C ALA A 324 12.01 13.19 -29.47
N SER A 325 12.72 14.12 -28.83
CA SER A 325 13.77 14.92 -29.46
C SER A 325 14.93 14.07 -29.99
N ARG A 326 15.42 13.11 -29.20
CA ARG A 326 16.51 12.20 -29.61
C ARG A 326 16.12 11.32 -30.80
N LEU A 327 14.89 10.83 -30.81
CA LEU A 327 14.35 10.01 -31.88
C LEU A 327 13.93 10.83 -33.11
N ASN A 328 13.91 12.16 -32.99
CA ASN A 328 13.42 13.09 -34.01
C ASN A 328 11.99 12.75 -34.48
N VAL A 329 11.10 12.52 -33.51
CA VAL A 329 9.67 12.21 -33.72
C VAL A 329 8.80 13.07 -32.81
N SER A 330 7.50 13.10 -33.07
CA SER A 330 6.52 13.71 -32.15
C SER A 330 6.44 12.96 -30.81
N THR A 331 5.89 13.59 -29.78
CA THR A 331 5.66 12.95 -28.48
C THR A 331 4.72 11.75 -28.63
N GLU A 332 3.70 11.87 -29.47
CA GLU A 332 2.72 10.84 -29.78
C GLU A 332 3.40 9.61 -30.43
N GLU A 333 4.22 9.82 -31.46
CA GLU A 333 5.00 8.76 -32.10
C GLU A 333 6.03 8.14 -31.14
N ALA A 334 6.61 8.92 -30.23
CA ALA A 334 7.50 8.39 -29.19
C ALA A 334 6.74 7.45 -28.24
N ILE A 335 5.52 7.81 -27.81
CA ILE A 335 4.68 6.95 -26.97
C ILE A 335 4.39 5.62 -27.69
N GLU A 336 3.97 5.66 -28.94
CA GLU A 336 3.70 4.45 -29.72
C GLU A 336 4.91 3.52 -29.81
N LYS A 337 6.12 4.09 -30.00
CA LYS A 337 7.37 3.32 -30.04
C LYS A 337 7.77 2.75 -28.67
N LEU A 338 7.39 3.40 -27.58
CA LEU A 338 7.73 2.99 -26.23
C LEU A 338 6.81 1.87 -25.70
N LEU A 339 5.55 1.85 -26.13
CA LEU A 339 4.55 0.92 -25.60
C LEU A 339 4.85 -0.56 -25.94
N PRO A 340 4.54 -1.51 -25.03
CA PRO A 340 4.16 -1.33 -23.62
C PRO A 340 5.29 -0.72 -22.77
N ALA A 341 4.92 0.18 -21.86
CA ALA A 341 5.86 0.92 -21.01
C ALA A 341 5.18 1.36 -19.69
N GLY A 342 5.99 1.76 -18.72
CA GLY A 342 5.59 2.45 -17.50
C GLY A 342 6.13 3.88 -17.45
N ALA A 343 5.52 4.74 -16.64
CA ALA A 343 5.95 6.13 -16.51
C ALA A 343 5.60 6.76 -15.16
N ILE A 344 6.40 7.77 -14.79
CA ILE A 344 6.19 8.73 -13.71
C ILE A 344 5.57 9.99 -14.30
N TYR A 345 4.50 10.50 -13.68
CA TYR A 345 3.71 11.64 -14.13
C TYR A 345 3.73 12.76 -13.08
N TYR A 346 4.26 13.93 -13.45
CA TYR A 346 4.30 15.11 -12.59
C TYR A 346 3.03 15.95 -12.82
N ARG A 347 2.02 15.69 -12.00
CA ARG A 347 0.65 16.21 -12.17
C ARG A 347 -0.01 16.71 -10.90
N MET A 348 0.61 16.48 -9.75
CA MET A 348 0.09 16.92 -8.46
C MET A 348 0.86 18.17 -8.02
N ASP A 349 0.31 18.86 -7.04
CA ASP A 349 0.97 19.98 -6.35
C ASP A 349 1.37 19.54 -4.94
N ASP A 350 2.58 19.87 -4.51
CA ASP A 350 3.08 19.47 -3.19
C ASP A 350 2.26 20.10 -2.05
N ALA A 351 1.65 21.28 -2.23
CA ALA A 351 0.78 21.84 -1.20
C ALA A 351 -0.52 21.04 -1.03
N ASP A 352 -1.03 20.41 -2.10
CA ASP A 352 -2.12 19.45 -1.99
C ASP A 352 -1.68 18.16 -1.30
N VAL A 353 -0.50 17.63 -1.64
CA VAL A 353 0.07 16.44 -0.97
C VAL A 353 0.23 16.71 0.54
N GLN A 354 0.82 17.85 0.91
CA GLN A 354 0.96 18.25 2.31
C GLN A 354 -0.40 18.35 3.02
N ARG A 355 -1.41 18.97 2.39
CA ARG A 355 -2.75 19.10 2.97
C ARG A 355 -3.43 17.75 3.18
N ILE A 356 -3.28 16.84 2.22
CA ILE A 356 -3.81 15.47 2.31
C ILE A 356 -3.08 14.69 3.40
N LEU A 357 -1.74 14.76 3.48
CA LEU A 357 -0.96 14.12 4.55
C LEU A 357 -1.33 14.67 5.96
N GLN A 358 -1.65 15.97 6.07
CA GLN A 358 -2.05 16.60 7.33
C GLN A 358 -3.42 16.16 7.83
N PHE A 359 -4.34 15.83 6.93
CA PHE A 359 -5.69 15.40 7.28
C PHE A 359 -5.65 14.16 8.19
N ASP A 360 -6.34 14.20 9.33
CA ASP A 360 -6.12 13.28 10.45
C ASP A 360 -6.24 11.80 10.07
N ASP A 361 -7.25 11.45 9.27
CA ASP A 361 -7.55 10.08 8.85
C ASP A 361 -6.75 9.58 7.64
N THR A 362 -5.83 10.38 7.09
CA THR A 362 -4.93 9.93 6.03
C THR A 362 -3.87 8.97 6.58
N MET A 363 -3.93 7.72 6.10
CA MET A 363 -2.90 6.69 6.27
C MET A 363 -1.75 6.89 5.29
N ILE A 364 -0.62 6.23 5.54
CA ILE A 364 0.51 6.21 4.61
C ILE A 364 0.48 4.91 3.79
N GLY A 365 0.49 5.05 2.47
CA GLY A 365 0.65 3.96 1.50
C GLY A 365 1.77 4.29 0.52
N SER A 366 2.66 3.35 0.22
CA SER A 366 3.81 3.63 -0.66
C SER A 366 3.43 3.69 -2.13
N ASP A 367 2.45 2.89 -2.54
CA ASP A 367 2.11 2.64 -3.94
C ASP A 367 3.34 2.20 -4.76
N GLY A 368 4.29 1.50 -4.12
CA GLY A 368 5.49 0.99 -4.77
C GLY A 368 5.16 -0.02 -5.88
N LEU A 369 5.84 0.10 -7.03
CA LEU A 369 5.78 -0.84 -8.14
C LEU A 369 7.10 -1.63 -8.21
N PRO A 370 7.18 -2.80 -7.56
CA PRO A 370 8.45 -3.48 -7.31
C PRO A 370 9.07 -4.17 -8.53
N HIS A 371 8.34 -4.24 -9.65
CA HIS A 371 8.79 -4.92 -10.86
C HIS A 371 9.21 -3.95 -11.98
N ASP A 372 9.14 -2.64 -11.73
CA ASP A 372 9.66 -1.62 -12.65
C ASP A 372 11.20 -1.63 -12.64
N GLU A 373 11.82 -1.49 -13.83
CA GLU A 373 13.29 -1.44 -13.96
C GLU A 373 13.89 -0.18 -13.32
N LYS A 374 13.25 0.97 -13.54
CA LYS A 374 13.56 2.25 -12.87
C LYS A 374 12.31 2.72 -12.13
N PRO A 375 12.05 2.19 -10.93
CA PRO A 375 10.80 2.47 -10.22
C PRO A 375 10.72 3.93 -9.76
N HIS A 376 9.53 4.37 -9.39
CA HIS A 376 9.36 5.60 -8.62
C HIS A 376 10.03 5.47 -7.23
N PRO A 377 10.73 6.50 -6.70
CA PRO A 377 11.44 6.43 -5.42
C PRO A 377 10.56 6.11 -4.21
N ARG A 378 9.24 6.28 -4.34
CA ARG A 378 8.21 5.90 -3.36
C ARG A 378 8.30 4.43 -2.94
N LEU A 379 8.77 3.55 -3.82
CA LEU A 379 8.99 2.13 -3.51
C LEU A 379 9.97 1.93 -2.34
N TRP A 380 10.96 2.82 -2.18
CA TRP A 380 12.07 2.70 -1.23
C TRP A 380 12.13 3.81 -0.16
N GLY A 381 11.32 4.87 -0.30
CA GLY A 381 11.48 6.07 0.52
C GLY A 381 10.22 6.65 1.13
N SER A 382 9.04 6.07 0.95
CA SER A 382 7.78 6.67 1.42
C SER A 382 7.74 6.89 2.93
N PHE A 383 7.93 5.86 3.75
CA PHE A 383 7.80 6.00 5.21
C PHE A 383 8.91 6.88 5.81
N PRO A 384 10.19 6.70 5.44
CA PRO A 384 11.28 7.55 5.91
C PRO A 384 11.11 9.01 5.47
N ARG A 385 10.52 9.27 4.29
CA ARG A 385 10.22 10.64 3.84
C ARG A 385 9.14 11.30 4.67
N VAL A 386 8.10 10.56 5.08
CA VAL A 386 7.09 11.08 6.03
C VAL A 386 7.74 11.46 7.37
N LEU A 387 8.62 10.62 7.91
CA LEU A 387 9.28 10.85 9.20
C LEU A 387 10.33 11.97 9.11
N GLY A 388 11.18 11.92 8.09
CA GLY A 388 12.32 12.81 7.92
C GLY A 388 11.97 14.15 7.27
N HIS A 389 11.42 14.13 6.08
CA HIS A 389 11.10 15.34 5.33
C HIS A 389 9.87 16.05 5.91
N TYR A 390 8.73 15.34 6.01
CA TYR A 390 7.47 15.98 6.39
C TYR A 390 7.34 16.25 7.89
N SER A 391 7.63 15.26 8.76
CA SER A 391 7.49 15.45 10.21
C SER A 391 8.66 16.26 10.79
N ARG A 392 9.91 15.82 10.64
CA ARG A 392 11.08 16.54 11.18
C ARG A 392 11.40 17.82 10.40
N GLY A 393 11.48 17.74 9.06
CA GLY A 393 11.95 18.83 8.22
C GLY A 393 10.98 20.00 8.10
N LEU A 394 9.72 19.71 7.73
CA LEU A 394 8.68 20.72 7.54
C LEU A 394 7.87 20.99 8.81
N GLY A 395 7.93 20.13 9.83
CA GLY A 395 7.09 20.26 11.01
C GLY A 395 5.61 20.06 10.69
N LEU A 396 5.29 19.32 9.62
CA LEU A 396 3.93 19.20 9.08
C LEU A 396 2.95 18.59 10.11
N PHE A 397 3.46 17.68 10.94
CA PHE A 397 2.83 17.09 12.12
C PHE A 397 3.90 16.48 13.04
N SER A 398 3.56 16.22 14.30
CA SER A 398 4.46 15.56 15.25
C SER A 398 4.86 14.16 14.80
N LEU A 399 5.99 13.65 15.33
CA LEU A 399 6.46 12.30 15.03
C LEU A 399 5.45 11.24 15.49
N GLU A 400 4.82 11.44 16.64
CA GLU A 400 3.80 10.56 17.21
C GLU A 400 2.58 10.46 16.30
N LYS A 401 2.15 11.59 15.72
CA LYS A 401 1.07 11.62 14.73
C LYS A 401 1.49 10.96 13.43
N ALA A 402 2.72 11.20 12.96
CA ALA A 402 3.27 10.52 11.79
C ALA A 402 3.25 9.00 11.96
N LEU A 403 3.76 8.51 13.11
CA LEU A 403 3.82 7.10 13.44
C LEU A 403 2.41 6.50 13.58
N HIS A 404 1.48 7.17 14.26
CA HIS A 404 0.08 6.73 14.35
C HIS A 404 -0.55 6.50 12.97
N LYS A 405 -0.31 7.40 12.00
CA LYS A 405 -0.82 7.31 10.62
C LYS A 405 -0.30 6.10 9.83
N MET A 406 0.84 5.54 10.22
CA MET A 406 1.44 4.37 9.58
C MET A 406 1.44 3.12 10.47
N THR A 407 0.80 3.18 11.65
CA THR A 407 0.68 2.06 12.58
C THR A 407 -0.75 1.91 13.10
N GLY A 408 -1.11 2.53 14.23
CA GLY A 408 -2.37 2.31 14.92
C GLY A 408 -3.60 2.72 14.10
N LEU A 409 -3.51 3.82 13.35
CA LEU A 409 -4.58 4.23 12.42
C LEU A 409 -4.80 3.15 11.37
N THR A 410 -3.72 2.75 10.68
CA THR A 410 -3.77 1.76 9.60
C THR A 410 -4.25 0.40 10.09
N ALA A 411 -3.72 -0.10 11.21
CA ALA A 411 -4.19 -1.34 11.83
C ALA A 411 -5.68 -1.28 12.17
N GLY A 412 -6.15 -0.15 12.72
CA GLY A 412 -7.56 0.06 13.05
C GLY A 412 -8.47 0.06 11.82
N LYS A 413 -8.11 0.79 10.75
CA LYS A 413 -8.92 0.85 9.52
C LYS A 413 -8.96 -0.51 8.79
N PHE A 414 -7.83 -1.23 8.74
CA PHE A 414 -7.74 -2.55 8.10
C PHE A 414 -8.16 -3.73 8.99
N GLY A 415 -8.43 -3.50 10.29
CA GLY A 415 -8.93 -4.54 11.20
C GLY A 415 -7.86 -5.59 11.55
N LEU A 416 -6.62 -5.12 11.74
CA LEU A 416 -5.45 -5.95 12.07
C LEU A 416 -5.29 -6.03 13.59
N THR A 417 -6.01 -6.97 14.22
CA THR A 417 -6.01 -7.17 15.67
C THR A 417 -4.60 -7.37 16.22
N ASP A 418 -4.33 -6.77 17.38
CA ASP A 418 -3.05 -6.87 18.11
C ASP A 418 -1.81 -6.42 17.31
N ARG A 419 -1.98 -5.62 16.25
CA ARG A 419 -0.88 -5.01 15.46
C ARG A 419 -0.98 -3.49 15.43
N GLY A 420 0.10 -2.83 14.98
CA GLY A 420 0.17 -1.38 14.88
C GLY A 420 0.27 -0.64 16.22
N VAL A 421 0.52 -1.36 17.33
CA VAL A 421 0.66 -0.79 18.67
C VAL A 421 1.78 -1.47 19.48
N ILE A 422 2.49 -0.71 20.32
CA ILE A 422 3.40 -1.26 21.35
C ILE A 422 2.59 -1.40 22.64
N ARG A 423 2.06 -2.61 22.87
CA ARG A 423 1.24 -2.94 24.03
C ARG A 423 1.53 -4.36 24.47
N GLN A 424 1.54 -4.62 25.78
CA GLN A 424 1.64 -5.99 26.28
C GLN A 424 0.57 -6.89 25.67
N GLY A 425 1.00 -8.05 25.16
CA GLY A 425 0.16 -9.00 24.44
C GLY A 425 0.06 -8.74 22.94
N ALA A 426 0.38 -7.56 22.41
CA ALA A 426 0.39 -7.31 20.97
C ALA A 426 1.50 -8.10 20.26
N PHE A 427 1.38 -8.30 18.94
CA PHE A 427 2.44 -8.88 18.13
C PHE A 427 3.68 -7.99 18.13
N ALA A 428 4.86 -8.61 18.19
CA ALA A 428 6.15 -7.94 18.18
C ALA A 428 6.59 -7.58 16.74
N ASP A 429 5.76 -6.79 16.06
CA ASP A 429 6.16 -6.05 14.87
C ASP A 429 6.70 -4.70 15.33
N VAL A 430 8.02 -4.50 15.25
CA VAL A 430 8.70 -3.36 15.89
C VAL A 430 9.73 -2.76 14.94
N THR A 431 9.77 -1.43 14.85
CA THR A 431 10.83 -0.69 14.14
C THR A 431 11.59 0.20 15.09
N LEU A 432 12.93 0.11 15.01
CA LEU A 432 13.88 0.97 15.71
C LEU A 432 14.53 1.91 14.71
N PHE A 433 14.46 3.21 14.96
CA PHE A 433 15.06 4.21 14.08
C PHE A 433 15.55 5.45 14.83
N ASP A 434 16.54 6.14 14.28
CA ASP A 434 17.01 7.42 14.80
C ASP A 434 16.17 8.57 14.24
N ALA A 435 15.35 9.20 15.09
CA ALA A 435 14.48 10.30 14.70
C ALA A 435 15.25 11.52 14.16
N LYS A 436 16.52 11.70 14.52
CA LYS A 436 17.35 12.84 14.07
C LYS A 436 17.85 12.64 12.63
N THR A 437 18.05 11.40 12.21
CA THR A 437 18.69 11.09 10.92
C THR A 437 17.76 10.40 9.92
N VAL A 438 16.63 9.83 10.35
CA VAL A 438 15.73 9.08 9.45
C VAL A 438 15.35 9.89 8.21
N ALA A 439 15.57 9.33 7.03
CA ALA A 439 15.30 10.00 5.75
C ALA A 439 15.24 8.98 4.60
N GLU A 440 14.56 9.35 3.53
CA GLU A 440 14.67 8.65 2.25
C GLU A 440 16.06 8.87 1.64
N ALA A 441 16.67 7.79 1.15
CA ALA A 441 17.86 7.87 0.30
C ALA A 441 17.50 7.78 -1.19
N SER A 442 16.32 7.24 -1.49
CA SER A 442 15.83 7.11 -2.86
C SER A 442 15.46 8.47 -3.43
N THR A 443 15.88 8.71 -4.66
CA THR A 443 15.56 9.91 -5.44
C THR A 443 15.05 9.49 -6.80
N PHE A 444 14.45 10.40 -7.57
CA PHE A 444 14.06 10.08 -8.96
C PHE A 444 15.25 9.63 -9.83
N ALA A 445 16.46 10.13 -9.56
CA ALA A 445 17.68 9.73 -10.27
C ALA A 445 18.24 8.38 -9.79
N HIS A 446 18.13 8.12 -8.49
CA HIS A 446 18.58 6.88 -7.84
C HIS A 446 17.42 6.28 -7.02
N PRO A 447 16.44 5.65 -7.67
CA PRO A 447 15.18 5.29 -7.00
C PRO A 447 15.26 4.03 -6.13
N VAL A 448 16.35 3.27 -6.23
CA VAL A 448 16.61 2.06 -5.46
C VAL A 448 17.72 2.34 -4.47
N ALA A 449 17.35 2.69 -3.24
CA ALA A 449 18.28 2.94 -2.15
C ALA A 449 17.59 2.70 -0.80
N ALA A 450 18.22 1.92 0.07
CA ALA A 450 17.74 1.70 1.43
C ALA A 450 17.71 3.03 2.21
N ALA A 451 16.72 3.17 3.09
CA ALA A 451 16.54 4.37 3.88
C ALA A 451 17.69 4.62 4.87
N ILE A 452 17.90 5.89 5.22
CA ILE A 452 18.84 6.29 6.26
C ILE A 452 18.10 6.25 7.61
N GLY A 453 18.81 5.85 8.68
CA GLY A 453 18.33 5.96 10.06
C GLY A 453 17.42 4.84 10.54
N ILE A 454 17.02 3.88 9.68
CA ILE A 454 16.35 2.64 10.10
C ILE A 454 17.40 1.66 10.64
N SER A 455 17.38 1.43 11.96
CA SER A 455 18.36 0.59 12.65
C SER A 455 18.00 -0.89 12.58
N THR A 456 16.80 -1.23 13.05
CA THR A 456 16.36 -2.62 13.22
C THR A 456 14.87 -2.74 12.98
N VAL A 457 14.46 -3.80 12.29
CA VAL A 457 13.04 -4.14 12.08
C VAL A 457 12.80 -5.57 12.52
N LEU A 458 11.76 -5.77 13.33
CA LEU A 458 11.29 -7.05 13.80
C LEU A 458 9.88 -7.30 13.26
N VAL A 459 9.64 -8.52 12.78
CA VAL A 459 8.31 -8.99 12.36
C VAL A 459 8.02 -10.26 13.17
N ASN A 460 6.89 -10.28 13.87
CA ASN A 460 6.51 -11.36 14.79
C ASN A 460 7.67 -11.76 15.73
N GLY A 461 8.41 -10.78 16.26
CA GLY A 461 9.52 -10.97 17.20
C GLY A 461 10.84 -11.41 16.60
N LYS A 462 10.94 -11.60 15.27
CA LYS A 462 12.19 -11.97 14.58
C LYS A 462 12.76 -10.77 13.83
N VAL A 463 14.06 -10.54 13.97
CA VAL A 463 14.78 -9.48 13.24
C VAL A 463 14.79 -9.82 11.75
N VAL A 464 14.22 -8.94 10.92
CA VAL A 464 14.18 -9.04 9.46
C VAL A 464 15.11 -8.03 8.76
N TRP A 465 15.48 -6.96 9.45
CA TRP A 465 16.43 -5.94 8.99
C TRP A 465 17.35 -5.53 10.14
N GLU A 466 18.65 -5.52 9.89
CA GLU A 466 19.70 -5.08 10.82
C GLU A 466 20.99 -4.80 10.03
N ASP A 467 21.86 -3.93 10.53
CA ASP A 467 23.15 -3.59 9.91
C ASP A 467 23.02 -3.15 8.43
N GLY A 468 21.92 -2.48 8.09
CA GLY A 468 21.67 -1.96 6.74
C GLY A 468 21.36 -3.02 5.67
N ARG A 469 20.95 -4.23 6.08
CA ARG A 469 20.61 -5.33 5.15
C ARG A 469 19.49 -6.24 5.67
N PRO A 470 18.83 -7.01 4.79
CA PRO A 470 17.91 -8.07 5.21
C PRO A 470 18.64 -9.15 6.00
N SER A 471 17.99 -9.71 7.02
CA SER A 471 18.55 -10.81 7.82
C SER A 471 18.37 -12.19 7.18
N GLY A 472 17.52 -12.29 6.15
CA GLY A 472 17.06 -13.54 5.53
C GLY A 472 15.96 -14.27 6.32
N GLN A 473 15.54 -13.76 7.48
CA GLN A 473 14.39 -14.29 8.22
C GLN A 473 13.09 -13.90 7.52
N ARG A 474 12.16 -14.86 7.42
CA ARG A 474 10.85 -14.66 6.78
C ARG A 474 9.69 -15.06 7.71
N PRO A 475 9.48 -14.32 8.81
CA PRO A 475 8.48 -14.64 9.83
C PRO A 475 7.07 -14.13 9.46
N GLY A 476 6.90 -13.51 8.29
CA GLY A 476 5.65 -12.89 7.86
C GLY A 476 4.48 -13.87 7.81
N ARG A 477 3.28 -13.35 8.07
CA ARG A 477 2.04 -14.11 8.05
C ARG A 477 1.02 -13.50 7.11
N VAL A 478 0.21 -14.36 6.49
CA VAL A 478 -1.04 -13.94 5.85
C VAL A 478 -2.04 -13.61 6.94
N LEU A 479 -2.46 -12.35 6.99
CA LEU A 479 -3.38 -11.81 7.98
C LEU A 479 -4.80 -11.84 7.42
N ARG A 480 -5.75 -12.10 8.32
CA ARG A 480 -7.18 -11.96 8.06
C ARG A 480 -7.70 -10.73 8.80
N ARG A 481 -8.80 -10.18 8.29
CA ARG A 481 -9.53 -9.12 8.97
C ARG A 481 -10.44 -9.74 10.03
N GLU A 482 -10.27 -9.35 11.27
CA GLU A 482 -11.22 -9.66 12.33
C GLU A 482 -12.21 -8.50 12.41
N GLY A 483 -13.52 -8.80 12.36
CA GLY A 483 -14.56 -7.78 12.24
C GLY A 483 -14.43 -6.71 13.34
N LEU A 484 -14.44 -5.44 12.94
CA LEU A 484 -14.67 -4.35 13.89
C LEU A 484 -16.08 -4.56 14.47
N PRO A 485 -16.29 -4.46 15.79
CA PRO A 485 -17.64 -4.52 16.34
C PRO A 485 -18.47 -3.43 15.67
N VAL A 486 -19.47 -3.82 14.88
CA VAL A 486 -20.44 -2.90 14.30
C VAL A 486 -21.16 -2.28 15.49
N GLN A 487 -20.87 -1.01 15.80
CA GLN A 487 -21.75 -0.24 16.67
C GLN A 487 -23.05 -0.07 15.89
N VAL A 488 -24.01 -0.93 16.16
CA VAL A 488 -25.40 -0.73 15.76
C VAL A 488 -25.90 0.46 16.57
N THR A 489 -25.79 1.66 16.02
CA THR A 489 -26.58 2.80 16.49
C THR A 489 -28.05 2.44 16.23
N GLN A 490 -28.81 2.30 17.32
CA GLN A 490 -30.25 2.09 17.31
C GLN A 490 -30.99 3.29 16.71
#